data_AF-A0A7K7UUQ2-F1
#
_entry.id   AF-A0A7K7UUQ2-F1
#
_cell.length_a   1.000
_cell.length_b   1.000
_cell.length_c   1.000
_cell.angle_alpha   90.00
_cell.angle_beta   90.00
_cell.angle_gamma   90.00
#
_symmetry.space_group_name_H-M   'P 1'
#
loop_
_entity.id
_entity.type
_entity.pdbx_description
1 polymer ?
#
loop_
_entity_poly.entity_id
_entity_poly.type
_entity_poly.pdbx_seq_one_letter_code
_entity_poly.pdbx_strand_id
1 'polypeptide(L)'
;LWLLAFLGSLALLVHTYAKCVGLYFQYPHNTQLEEEAAHGMTFPAVTLCNLNPARFSQLSSQDLYWAGELLGLLDGAGRILAPDNADRSTLDVLQRKMVLSDEERSEPFDFEEFYGRVGHQMHLGEMLVSCKFEGEDCNSSDFQTVSAQLVAGHFVRQGWPGMAPWQSEE
;
A
#
# COMPACT_ATOMS: atom_id res chain seq x y z
N LEU A 1 -47.07 0.61 57.92
CA LEU A 1 -47.28 1.27 56.60
C LEU A 1 -46.12 2.21 56.26
N TRP A 2 -45.89 3.29 57.02
CA TRP A 2 -44.79 4.24 56.77
C TRP A 2 -43.40 3.62 56.67
N LEU A 3 -43.04 2.72 57.60
CA LEU A 3 -41.75 2.04 57.57
C LEU A 3 -41.58 1.12 56.35
N LEU A 4 -42.63 0.41 55.95
CA LEU A 4 -42.60 -0.44 54.75
C LEU A 4 -42.48 0.39 53.46
N ALA A 5 -43.19 1.52 53.38
CA ALA A 5 -43.07 2.44 52.27
C ALA A 5 -41.67 3.05 52.17
N PHE A 6 -41.07 3.43 53.30
CA PHE A 6 -39.70 3.93 53.36
C PHE A 6 -38.68 2.87 52.92
N LEU A 7 -38.78 1.65 53.47
CA LEU A 7 -37.89 0.54 53.09
C LEU A 7 -38.03 0.17 51.60
N GLY A 8 -39.26 0.17 51.08
CA GLY A 8 -39.52 -0.04 49.65
C GLY A 8 -38.85 1.03 48.78
N SER A 9 -38.98 2.30 49.16
CA SER A 9 -38.32 3.41 48.45
C SER A 9 -36.80 3.31 48.50
N LEU A 10 -36.23 2.93 49.64
CA LEU A 10 -34.79 2.77 49.81
C LEU A 10 -34.25 1.61 48.95
N ALA A 11 -34.96 0.47 48.90
CA ALA A 11 -34.56 -0.67 48.09
C ALA A 11 -34.56 -0.34 46.59
N LEU A 12 -35.58 0.38 46.10
CA LEU A 12 -35.64 0.84 44.72
C LEU A 12 -34.51 1.83 44.39
N LEU A 13 -34.19 2.74 45.31
CA LEU A 13 -33.08 3.67 45.16
C LEU A 13 -31.74 2.94 45.02
N VAL A 14 -31.44 1.99 45.92
CA VAL A 14 -30.19 1.22 45.87
C VAL A 14 -30.08 0.40 44.58
N HIS A 15 -31.17 -0.27 44.16
CA HIS A 15 -31.20 -1.08 42.95
C HIS A 15 -30.94 -0.27 41.68
N THR A 16 -31.60 0.89 41.55
CA THR A 16 -31.40 1.79 40.39
C THR A 16 -29.99 2.35 40.35
N TYR A 17 -29.44 2.74 41.51
CA TYR A 17 -28.08 3.27 41.59
C TYR A 17 -27.01 2.21 41.24
N ALA A 18 -27.17 0.98 41.74
CA ALA A 18 -26.26 -0.13 41.40
C ALA A 18 -26.25 -0.41 39.89
N LYS A 19 -27.40 -0.33 39.21
CA LYS A 19 -27.49 -0.46 37.76
C LYS A 19 -26.78 0.68 37.03
N CYS A 20 -26.99 1.93 37.45
CA CYS A 20 -26.32 3.08 36.83
C CYS A 20 -24.80 3.04 37.03
N VAL A 21 -24.32 2.69 38.22
CA VAL A 21 -22.90 2.51 38.50
C VAL A 21 -22.32 1.36 37.68
N GLY A 22 -23.04 0.24 37.57
CA GLY A 22 -22.67 -0.87 36.70
C GLY A 22 -22.56 -0.45 35.23
N LEU A 23 -23.52 0.31 34.71
CA LEU A 23 -23.50 0.84 33.34
C LEU A 23 -22.36 1.84 33.14
N TYR A 24 -22.08 2.69 34.11
CA TYR A 24 -20.95 3.62 34.08
C TYR A 24 -19.61 2.88 33.93
N PHE A 25 -19.40 1.83 34.73
CA PHE A 25 -18.18 1.01 34.66
C PHE A 25 -18.13 0.02 33.50
N GLN A 26 -19.20 -0.09 32.70
CA GLN A 26 -19.16 -0.79 31.41
C GLN A 26 -18.56 0.08 30.29
N TYR A 27 -18.32 1.37 30.55
CA TYR A 27 -17.78 2.34 29.58
C TYR A 27 -18.48 2.29 28.20
N PRO A 28 -19.82 2.34 28.13
CA PRO A 28 -20.50 2.36 26.85
C PRO A 28 -20.18 3.68 26.12
N HIS A 29 -19.88 3.60 24.83
CA HIS A 29 -19.66 4.74 23.96
C HIS A 29 -20.76 4.80 22.90
N ASN A 30 -21.14 6.01 22.50
CA ASN A 30 -22.02 6.24 21.36
C ASN A 30 -21.30 7.15 20.38
N THR A 31 -21.31 6.78 19.11
CA THR A 31 -20.68 7.54 18.03
C THR A 31 -21.76 8.31 17.29
N GLN A 32 -21.65 9.63 17.27
CA GLN A 32 -22.48 10.48 16.41
C GLN A 32 -21.70 10.77 15.12
N LEU A 33 -22.38 10.68 13.99
CA LEU A 33 -21.82 10.94 12.67
C LEU A 33 -22.49 12.19 12.11
N GLU A 34 -21.67 13.14 11.68
CA GLU A 34 -22.09 14.37 11.02
C GLU A 34 -21.22 14.56 9.77
N GLU A 35 -21.84 15.03 8.68
CA GLU A 35 -21.18 15.29 7.41
C GLU A 35 -21.22 16.80 7.16
N GLU A 36 -20.06 17.44 7.12
CA GLU A 36 -19.91 18.87 6.87
C GLU A 36 -19.03 19.08 5.64
N ALA A 37 -19.50 19.89 4.70
CA ALA A 37 -18.71 20.32 3.55
C ALA A 37 -17.75 21.43 4.00
N ALA A 38 -16.48 21.08 4.22
CA ALA A 38 -15.45 22.05 4.57
C ALA A 38 -14.84 22.68 3.31
N HIS A 39 -14.76 24.01 3.29
CA HIS A 39 -13.97 24.72 2.29
C HIS A 39 -12.50 24.66 2.67
N GLY A 40 -11.65 24.20 1.74
CA GLY A 40 -10.23 24.05 2.02
C GLY A 40 -9.93 22.76 2.78
N MET A 41 -9.96 21.62 2.09
CA MET A 41 -9.50 20.34 2.66
C MET A 41 -8.04 20.06 2.30
N THR A 42 -7.33 19.29 3.11
CA THR A 42 -5.99 18.82 2.70
C THR A 42 -6.14 17.68 1.70
N PHE A 43 -5.58 17.82 0.50
CA PHE A 43 -5.59 16.74 -0.48
C PHE A 43 -4.84 15.51 0.06
N PRO A 44 -5.44 14.30 0.01
CA PRO A 44 -4.85 13.11 0.60
C PRO A 44 -3.61 12.66 -0.17
N ALA A 45 -2.77 11.86 0.49
CA ALA A 45 -1.70 11.15 -0.17
C ALA A 45 -2.29 10.10 -1.14
N VAL A 46 -1.89 10.16 -2.41
CA VAL A 46 -2.28 9.19 -3.43
C VAL A 46 -1.13 8.22 -3.64
N THR A 47 -1.38 6.93 -3.41
CA THR A 47 -0.41 5.85 -3.63
C THR A 47 -0.76 5.08 -4.88
N LEU A 48 0.16 5.05 -5.84
CA LEU A 48 0.00 4.32 -7.10
C LEU A 48 1.06 3.22 -7.20
N CYS A 49 0.66 2.05 -7.71
CA CYS A 49 1.58 0.95 -7.99
C CYS A 49 1.22 0.27 -9.31
N ASN A 50 2.25 -0.12 -10.07
CA ASN A 50 2.05 -1.00 -11.21
C ASN A 50 1.83 -2.43 -10.71
N LEU A 51 0.77 -3.08 -11.19
CA LEU A 51 0.51 -4.49 -10.88
C LEU A 51 1.62 -5.42 -11.37
N ASN A 52 2.38 -5.01 -12.38
CA ASN A 52 3.58 -5.73 -12.78
C ASN A 52 4.74 -5.38 -11.82
N PRO A 53 5.22 -6.33 -11.01
CA PRO A 53 6.22 -6.06 -9.97
C PRO A 53 7.62 -5.76 -10.54
N ALA A 54 7.93 -6.17 -11.76
CA ALA A 54 9.26 -5.97 -12.33
C ALA A 54 9.23 -5.73 -13.85
N ARG A 55 10.14 -4.89 -14.34
CA ARG A 55 10.37 -4.69 -15.76
C ARG A 55 11.23 -5.84 -16.29
N PHE A 56 10.66 -6.66 -17.17
CA PHE A 56 11.35 -7.80 -17.76
C PHE A 56 12.68 -7.43 -18.45
N SER A 57 12.74 -6.24 -19.06
CA SER A 57 13.95 -5.71 -19.71
C SER A 57 15.11 -5.44 -18.74
N GLN A 58 14.81 -5.16 -17.48
CA GLN A 58 15.81 -4.81 -16.45
C GLN A 58 16.25 -6.01 -15.61
N LEU A 59 15.65 -7.20 -15.81
CA LEU A 59 16.04 -8.42 -15.11
C LEU A 59 17.39 -8.94 -15.60
N SER A 60 18.31 -9.14 -14.67
CA SER A 60 19.60 -9.81 -14.88
C SER A 60 19.47 -11.34 -14.75
N SER A 61 20.51 -12.06 -15.14
CA SER A 61 20.59 -13.50 -14.90
C SER A 61 20.56 -13.82 -13.40
N GLN A 62 21.34 -13.07 -12.61
CA GLN A 62 21.41 -13.19 -11.16
C GLN A 62 20.04 -12.95 -10.49
N ASP A 63 19.27 -11.99 -10.99
CA ASP A 63 17.91 -11.72 -10.51
C ASP A 63 16.98 -12.92 -10.71
N LEU A 64 17.07 -13.59 -11.87
CA LEU A 64 16.29 -14.80 -12.12
C LEU A 64 16.72 -15.96 -11.22
N TYR A 65 18.00 -16.06 -10.88
CA TYR A 65 18.51 -17.09 -9.99
C TYR A 65 17.99 -16.94 -8.55
N TRP A 66 18.00 -15.72 -7.99
CA TRP A 66 17.60 -15.48 -6.60
C TRP A 66 16.12 -15.16 -6.43
N ALA A 67 15.50 -14.46 -7.38
CA ALA A 67 14.12 -13.97 -7.29
C ALA A 67 13.19 -14.56 -8.36
N GLY A 68 13.67 -15.45 -9.24
CA GLY A 68 12.84 -16.02 -10.32
C GLY A 68 11.61 -16.79 -9.83
N GLU A 69 11.75 -17.55 -8.74
CA GLU A 69 10.60 -18.22 -8.09
C GLU A 69 9.64 -17.20 -7.46
N LEU A 70 10.18 -16.17 -6.79
CA LEU A 70 9.39 -15.09 -6.18
C LEU A 70 8.58 -14.32 -7.23
N LEU A 71 9.14 -14.10 -8.42
CA LEU A 71 8.48 -13.45 -9.55
C LEU A 71 7.49 -14.36 -10.28
N GLY A 72 7.40 -15.65 -9.90
CA GLY A 72 6.58 -16.65 -10.58
C GLY A 72 7.06 -16.99 -12.00
N LEU A 73 8.32 -16.66 -12.32
CA LEU A 73 8.93 -16.99 -13.61
C LEU A 73 9.53 -18.41 -13.60
N LEU A 74 10.00 -18.87 -12.44
CA LEU A 74 10.64 -20.17 -12.25
C LEU A 74 9.91 -21.01 -11.20
N ASP A 75 10.03 -22.33 -11.29
CA ASP A 75 9.66 -23.26 -10.22
C ASP A 75 10.79 -23.41 -9.19
N GLY A 76 10.52 -24.10 -8.07
CA GLY A 76 11.52 -24.38 -7.03
C GLY A 76 12.68 -25.29 -7.49
N ALA A 77 12.64 -25.81 -8.71
CA ALA A 77 13.74 -26.52 -9.36
C ALA A 77 14.51 -25.66 -10.38
N GLY A 78 14.19 -24.37 -10.48
CA GLY A 78 14.82 -23.41 -11.40
C GLY A 78 14.41 -23.58 -12.86
N ARG A 79 13.24 -24.18 -13.14
CA ARG A 79 12.72 -24.37 -14.50
C ARG A 79 11.70 -23.28 -14.82
N ILE A 80 11.62 -22.91 -16.09
CA ILE A 80 10.71 -21.87 -16.55
C ILE A 80 9.25 -22.30 -16.37
N LEU A 81 8.48 -21.47 -15.67
CA LEU A 81 7.02 -21.53 -15.64
C LEU A 81 6.48 -20.70 -16.80
N ALA A 82 6.24 -21.37 -17.93
CA ALA A 82 5.63 -20.76 -19.11
C ALA A 82 4.17 -21.20 -19.24
N PRO A 83 3.20 -20.28 -19.34
CA PRO A 83 1.86 -20.66 -19.77
C PRO A 83 1.88 -21.18 -21.22
N ASP A 84 0.93 -22.04 -21.58
CA ASP A 84 0.90 -22.74 -22.89
C ASP A 84 0.88 -21.79 -24.11
N ASN A 85 0.47 -20.54 -23.91
CA ASN A 85 0.40 -19.48 -24.92
C ASN A 85 1.57 -18.48 -24.84
N ALA A 86 2.63 -18.78 -24.09
CA ALA A 86 3.77 -17.89 -23.95
C ALA A 86 4.43 -17.61 -25.31
N ASP A 87 4.77 -16.35 -25.53
CA ASP A 87 5.48 -15.94 -26.73
C ASP A 87 6.88 -16.58 -26.78
N ARG A 88 7.14 -17.34 -27.85
CA ARG A 88 8.41 -18.05 -28.04
C ARG A 88 9.61 -17.12 -27.97
N SER A 89 9.47 -15.90 -28.49
CA SER A 89 10.56 -14.92 -28.48
C SER A 89 10.95 -14.51 -27.05
N THR A 90 9.96 -14.42 -26.15
CA THR A 90 10.17 -14.10 -24.73
C THR A 90 10.81 -15.28 -24.00
N LEU A 91 10.39 -16.51 -24.31
CA LEU A 91 11.01 -17.72 -23.75
C LEU A 91 12.48 -17.86 -24.14
N ASP A 92 12.82 -17.56 -25.40
CA ASP A 92 14.20 -17.60 -25.88
C ASP A 92 15.09 -16.54 -25.20
N VAL A 93 14.52 -15.38 -24.83
CA VAL A 93 15.23 -14.37 -24.02
C VAL A 93 15.43 -14.86 -22.58
N LEU A 94 14.39 -15.45 -21.98
CA LEU A 94 14.45 -15.98 -20.62
C LEU A 94 15.49 -17.11 -20.52
N GLN A 95 15.48 -18.06 -21.45
CA GLN A 95 16.45 -19.16 -21.51
C GLN A 95 17.89 -18.65 -21.61
N ARG A 96 18.14 -17.61 -22.41
CA ARG A 96 19.47 -16.99 -22.51
C ARG A 96 19.90 -16.32 -21.20
N LYS A 97 18.98 -15.68 -20.48
CA LYS A 97 19.24 -15.06 -19.17
C LYS A 97 19.40 -16.09 -18.04
N MET A 98 19.05 -17.35 -18.24
CA MET A 98 19.27 -18.40 -17.22
C MET A 98 20.66 -19.02 -17.28
N VAL A 99 21.48 -18.65 -18.27
CA VAL A 99 22.89 -19.04 -18.31
C VAL A 99 23.67 -18.10 -17.40
N LEU A 100 24.23 -18.66 -16.33
CA LEU A 100 24.85 -17.95 -15.22
C LEU A 100 26.17 -18.65 -14.87
N SER A 101 27.25 -17.89 -14.69
CA SER A 101 28.53 -18.44 -14.23
C SER A 101 28.49 -18.79 -12.74
N ASP A 102 29.35 -19.71 -12.29
CA ASP A 102 29.41 -20.07 -10.87
C ASP A 102 29.95 -18.92 -10.01
N GLU A 103 30.78 -18.05 -10.59
CA GLU A 103 31.24 -16.81 -9.95
C GLU A 103 30.08 -15.86 -9.64
N GLU A 104 29.23 -15.57 -10.63
CA GLU A 104 28.05 -14.70 -10.45
C GLU A 104 27.09 -15.26 -9.39
N ARG A 105 26.89 -16.58 -9.34
CA ARG A 105 26.03 -17.23 -8.32
C ARG A 105 26.52 -17.03 -6.89
N SER A 106 27.83 -16.78 -6.72
CA SER A 106 28.45 -16.57 -5.41
C SER A 106 28.38 -15.11 -4.93
N GLU A 107 27.99 -14.18 -5.81
CA GLU A 107 27.85 -12.78 -5.46
C GLU A 107 26.65 -12.54 -4.52
N PRO A 108 26.77 -11.63 -3.54
CA PRO A 108 25.69 -11.30 -2.63
C PRO A 108 24.51 -10.67 -3.38
N PHE A 109 23.29 -11.07 -3.02
CA PHE A 109 22.06 -10.54 -3.60
C PHE A 109 21.35 -9.61 -2.61
N ASP A 110 21.11 -8.37 -3.02
CA ASP A 110 20.40 -7.35 -2.25
C ASP A 110 19.00 -7.12 -2.83
N PHE A 111 17.96 -7.45 -2.06
CA PHE A 111 16.58 -7.26 -2.48
C PHE A 111 16.17 -5.78 -2.56
N GLU A 112 16.79 -4.90 -1.78
CA GLU A 112 16.50 -3.46 -1.84
C GLU A 112 17.01 -2.85 -3.15
N GLU A 113 18.24 -3.21 -3.54
CA GLU A 113 18.80 -2.87 -4.85
C GLU A 113 17.94 -3.43 -5.98
N PHE A 114 17.60 -4.72 -5.89
CA PHE A 114 16.80 -5.40 -6.90
C PHE A 114 15.48 -4.67 -7.15
N TYR A 115 14.67 -4.43 -6.11
CA TYR A 115 13.38 -3.73 -6.26
C TYR A 115 13.55 -2.30 -6.76
N GLY A 116 14.60 -1.59 -6.33
CA GLY A 116 14.89 -0.23 -6.80
C GLY A 116 15.24 -0.16 -8.28
N ARG A 117 15.96 -1.16 -8.80
CA ARG A 117 16.40 -1.22 -10.20
C ARG A 117 15.33 -1.77 -11.14
N VAL A 118 14.75 -2.93 -10.81
CA VAL A 118 13.83 -3.64 -11.72
C VAL A 118 12.42 -3.06 -11.68
N GLY A 119 12.04 -2.38 -10.59
CA GLY A 119 10.74 -1.77 -10.44
C GLY A 119 10.45 -0.69 -11.47
N HIS A 120 9.16 -0.40 -11.71
CA HIS A 120 8.78 0.67 -12.63
C HIS A 120 9.07 2.04 -12.02
N GLN A 121 9.55 2.97 -12.85
CA GLN A 121 9.90 4.32 -12.42
C GLN A 121 8.80 5.31 -12.83
N MET A 122 8.47 6.24 -11.92
CA MET A 122 7.51 7.32 -12.18
C MET A 122 8.16 8.47 -12.96
N HIS A 123 8.94 8.16 -14.01
CA HIS A 123 9.54 9.16 -14.87
C HIS A 123 8.56 9.61 -15.97
N LEU A 124 8.71 10.85 -16.43
CA LEU A 124 7.90 11.39 -17.52
C LEU A 124 8.17 10.59 -18.81
N GLY A 125 7.10 10.11 -19.47
CA GLY A 125 7.18 9.30 -20.68
C GLY A 125 7.36 7.79 -20.46
N GLU A 126 7.53 7.33 -19.21
CA GLU A 126 7.38 5.92 -18.85
C GLU A 126 5.99 5.68 -18.25
N MET A 127 5.87 5.57 -16.92
CA MET A 127 4.58 5.45 -16.25
C MET A 127 3.79 6.76 -16.20
N LEU A 128 4.49 7.90 -16.08
CA LEU A 128 3.87 9.21 -15.95
C LEU A 128 3.80 9.88 -17.33
N VAL A 129 2.65 9.83 -17.99
CA VAL A 129 2.48 10.48 -19.31
C VAL A 129 2.12 11.96 -19.17
N SER A 130 1.22 12.28 -18.23
CA SER A 130 0.77 13.63 -17.92
C SER A 130 0.37 13.69 -16.46
N CYS A 131 0.64 14.81 -15.80
CA CYS A 131 0.29 15.04 -14.41
C CYS A 131 -0.17 16.48 -14.26
N LYS A 132 -1.39 16.66 -13.76
CA LYS A 132 -1.96 17.99 -13.49
C LYS A 132 -2.75 17.95 -12.18
N PHE A 133 -2.52 18.94 -11.33
CA PHE A 133 -3.22 19.11 -10.07
C PHE A 133 -3.62 20.56 -9.89
N GLU A 134 -4.92 20.82 -9.71
CA GLU A 134 -5.48 22.18 -9.63
C GLU A 134 -5.03 23.10 -10.79
N GLY A 135 -4.89 22.54 -12.00
CA GLY A 135 -4.47 23.29 -13.19
C GLY A 135 -2.95 23.37 -13.39
N GLU A 136 -2.16 23.14 -12.34
CA GLU A 136 -0.69 23.18 -12.36
C GLU A 136 -0.10 21.84 -12.81
N ASP A 137 0.94 21.88 -13.64
CA ASP A 137 1.63 20.68 -14.11
C ASP A 137 2.53 20.11 -13.00
N CYS A 138 2.45 18.80 -12.77
CA CYS A 138 3.31 18.07 -11.83
C CYS A 138 4.32 17.18 -12.55
N ASN A 139 5.36 16.78 -11.84
CA ASN A 139 6.48 16.02 -12.39
C ASN A 139 6.83 14.79 -11.52
N SER A 140 7.83 14.02 -11.94
CA SER A 140 8.27 12.81 -11.24
C SER A 140 8.81 13.05 -9.83
N SER A 141 9.33 14.25 -9.53
CA SER A 141 9.86 14.59 -8.20
C SER A 141 8.75 14.87 -7.17
N ASP A 142 7.51 15.10 -7.61
CA ASP A 142 6.33 15.18 -6.74
C ASP A 142 5.90 13.80 -6.19
N PHE A 143 6.50 12.73 -6.71
CA PHE A 143 6.23 11.36 -6.31
C PHE A 143 7.42 10.80 -5.54
N GLN A 144 7.17 10.34 -4.32
CA GLN A 144 8.15 9.65 -3.50
C GLN A 144 7.99 8.14 -3.66
N THR A 145 9.07 7.45 -3.99
CA THR A 145 9.10 5.99 -3.93
C THR A 145 9.00 5.53 -2.49
N VAL A 146 8.02 4.68 -2.19
CA VAL A 146 7.93 3.95 -0.92
C VAL A 146 8.04 2.46 -1.22
N SER A 147 8.72 1.72 -0.35
CA SER A 147 8.75 0.26 -0.43
C SER A 147 7.65 -0.29 0.46
N ALA A 148 6.62 -0.90 -0.14
CA ALA A 148 5.73 -1.78 0.61
C ALA A 148 6.11 -3.22 0.30
N GLN A 149 6.01 -4.09 1.30
CA GLN A 149 6.33 -5.50 1.20
C GLN A 149 5.85 -6.10 -0.14
N LEU A 150 6.83 -6.56 -0.94
CA LEU A 150 6.70 -7.45 -2.10
C LEU A 150 6.25 -6.86 -3.46
N VAL A 151 6.09 -5.55 -3.62
CA VAL A 151 5.83 -4.97 -4.95
C VAL A 151 6.70 -3.75 -5.20
N ALA A 152 7.42 -3.75 -6.32
CA ALA A 152 8.22 -2.61 -6.73
C ALA A 152 7.32 -1.47 -7.23
N GLY A 153 7.60 -0.24 -6.81
CA GLY A 153 7.02 0.97 -7.38
C GLY A 153 5.72 1.41 -6.71
N HIS A 154 5.67 1.52 -5.39
CA HIS A 154 4.67 2.38 -4.75
C HIS A 154 5.17 3.82 -4.81
N PHE A 155 4.37 4.69 -5.41
CA PHE A 155 4.66 6.11 -5.47
C PHE A 155 3.62 6.83 -4.64
N VAL A 156 4.07 7.44 -3.55
CA VAL A 156 3.24 8.32 -2.74
C VAL A 156 3.44 9.73 -3.26
N ARG A 157 2.36 10.35 -3.71
CA ARG A 157 2.35 11.81 -3.86
C ARG A 157 2.31 12.41 -2.45
N GLN A 158 3.45 12.90 -1.98
CA GLN A 158 3.51 13.68 -0.75
C GLN A 158 2.90 15.05 -1.07
N GLY A 159 1.91 15.47 -0.29
CA GLY A 159 1.37 16.83 -0.40
C GLY A 159 2.51 17.86 -0.31
N TRP A 160 2.46 18.89 -1.13
CA TRP A 160 3.53 19.89 -1.19
C TRP A 160 3.70 20.58 0.17
N PRO A 161 4.94 20.87 0.63
CA PRO A 161 5.13 21.75 1.76
C PRO A 161 4.71 23.17 1.37
N GLY A 162 3.51 23.58 1.81
CA GLY A 162 2.99 24.95 1.63
C GLY A 162 1.76 25.09 0.72
N MET A 163 1.06 24.01 0.36
CA MET A 163 -0.15 24.13 -0.46
C MET A 163 -1.36 24.67 0.32
N ALA A 164 -2.06 25.60 -0.33
CA ALA A 164 -3.35 26.12 0.11
C ALA A 164 -4.39 24.98 0.14
N PRO A 165 -5.37 25.07 1.04
CA PRO A 165 -6.33 24.01 1.23
C PRO A 165 -7.30 23.92 0.03
N TRP A 166 -7.66 22.70 -0.39
CA TRP A 166 -8.44 22.35 -1.58
C TRP A 166 -9.77 23.12 -1.63
N GLN A 167 -9.94 24.00 -2.63
CA GLN A 167 -11.17 24.77 -2.81
C GLN A 167 -12.06 24.04 -3.83
N SER A 168 -13.24 23.59 -3.39
CA SER A 168 -14.27 23.12 -4.32
C SER A 168 -14.77 24.30 -5.14
N GLU A 169 -14.46 24.36 -6.43
CA GLU A 169 -15.17 25.24 -7.36
C GLU A 169 -16.58 24.67 -7.58
N GLU A 170 -17.61 25.45 -7.21
CA GLU A 170 -18.99 25.26 -7.66
C GLU A 170 -19.20 25.82 -9.08
#